data_AF-A0A817E5Z8-F1
#
_entry.id   AF-A0A817E5Z8-F1
#
_cell.length_a   1.000
_cell.length_b   1.000
_cell.length_c   1.000
_cell.angle_alpha   90.00
_cell.angle_beta   90.00
_cell.angle_gamma   90.00
#
_symmetry.space_group_name_H-M   'P 1'
#
loop_
_entity.id
_entity.type
_entity.pdbx_description
1 polymer ?
#
loop_
_entity_poly.entity_id
_entity_poly.type
_entity_poly.pdbx_seq_one_letter_code
_entity_poly.pdbx_strand_id
1 'polypeptide(L)'
;MPEHSQKIVQQEYGLGDINEFILLLFWNAADQTVLVPTLLKCGLAKRVVTWLAQSIKLKETSRRPLISIIHNIARHDDGADELNNHGAIDVIKQYQKNQLEKVDSKSLIASMALALLSTPEQLKNDKKGMNVVLNQLLQLVMNGAKGARYRHDGFHVSEPLAVMVKMFVVEERTLDYVLCHAETEPSSDMYSTMHLFISLLFDFSQALKGTDRLEQFTLIAIFNILWSISFQPNYAKELIKNQQLIETIKRFIEENYEKKILEQYKPRSMEGIKEAAHGILHNLNIDNQIETTSNKQNTIFDTLLLNPSKA
;
A
#
# COMPACT_ATOMS: atom_id res chain seq x y z
N MET A 1 -67.78 11.60 24.14
CA MET A 1 -66.98 12.49 23.29
C MET A 1 -65.52 12.09 23.46
N PRO A 2 -64.87 11.50 22.43
CA PRO A 2 -63.46 11.17 22.50
C PRO A 2 -62.61 12.36 22.02
N GLU A 3 -61.62 12.75 22.81
CA GLU A 3 -60.62 13.76 22.45
C GLU A 3 -59.68 13.20 21.38
N HIS A 4 -59.72 13.81 20.20
CA HIS A 4 -58.71 13.63 19.16
C HIS A 4 -57.39 14.30 19.59
N SER A 5 -56.50 13.54 20.23
CA SER A 5 -55.08 13.88 20.26
C SER A 5 -54.46 13.55 18.91
N GLN A 6 -54.32 14.58 18.06
CA GLN A 6 -53.47 14.52 16.87
C GLN A 6 -52.03 14.28 17.31
N LYS A 7 -51.51 13.08 17.03
CA LYS A 7 -50.07 12.82 17.02
C LYS A 7 -49.46 13.69 15.92
N ILE A 8 -48.83 14.80 16.31
CA ILE A 8 -47.89 15.50 15.47
C ILE A 8 -46.72 14.53 15.24
N VAL A 9 -46.71 13.90 14.07
CA VAL A 9 -45.54 13.19 13.57
C VAL A 9 -44.50 14.27 13.27
N GLN A 10 -43.57 14.47 14.21
CA GLN A 10 -42.34 15.21 13.91
C GLN A 10 -41.60 14.40 12.83
N GLN A 11 -41.72 14.84 11.59
CA GLN A 11 -40.80 14.46 10.53
C GLN A 11 -39.43 15.05 10.89
N GLU A 12 -38.60 14.28 11.57
CA GLU A 12 -37.16 14.50 11.65
C GLU A 12 -36.55 14.21 10.27
N TYR A 13 -36.69 15.12 9.31
CA TYR A 13 -35.64 15.30 8.30
C TYR A 13 -34.54 16.12 8.97
N GLY A 14 -33.76 15.47 9.83
CA GLY A 14 -32.75 16.11 10.66
C GLY A 14 -31.53 16.50 9.83
N LEU A 15 -30.96 17.67 10.11
CA LEU A 15 -29.69 18.19 9.57
C LEU A 15 -28.48 17.21 9.59
N GLY A 16 -28.62 16.03 10.19
CA GLY A 16 -27.65 14.92 10.08
C GLY A 16 -27.50 14.39 8.65
N ASP A 17 -28.59 14.26 7.90
CA ASP A 17 -28.58 13.59 6.59
C ASP A 17 -27.79 14.37 5.53
N ILE A 18 -27.98 15.70 5.48
CA ILE A 18 -27.25 16.58 4.52
C ILE A 18 -25.74 16.54 4.79
N ASN A 19 -25.34 16.50 6.07
CA ASN A 19 -23.93 16.40 6.43
C ASN A 19 -23.34 15.02 6.06
N GLU A 20 -24.10 13.94 6.19
CA GLU A 20 -23.65 12.61 5.77
C GLU A 20 -23.49 12.49 4.26
N PHE A 21 -24.43 13.02 3.46
CA PHE A 21 -24.29 13.04 2.00
C PHE A 21 -23.06 13.84 1.54
N ILE A 22 -22.80 14.99 2.16
CA ILE A 22 -21.62 15.81 1.85
C ILE A 22 -20.33 15.07 2.22
N LEU A 23 -20.29 14.41 3.38
CA LEU A 23 -19.13 13.60 3.79
C LEU A 23 -18.92 12.40 2.86
N LEU A 24 -19.98 11.74 2.42
CA LEU A 24 -19.90 10.66 1.43
C LEU A 24 -19.36 11.17 0.09
N LEU A 25 -19.77 12.36 -0.35
CA LEU A 25 -19.25 12.97 -1.57
C LEU A 25 -17.75 13.25 -1.45
N PHE A 26 -17.30 13.84 -0.34
CA PHE A 26 -15.89 14.08 -0.10
C PHE A 26 -15.09 12.79 0.07
N TRP A 27 -15.66 11.77 0.69
CA TRP A 27 -15.01 10.48 0.85
C TRP A 27 -14.77 9.81 -0.51
N ASN A 28 -15.79 9.73 -1.37
CA ASN A 28 -15.66 9.18 -2.71
C ASN A 28 -14.73 10.02 -3.60
N ALA A 29 -14.80 11.35 -3.51
CA ALA A 29 -13.92 12.24 -4.27
C ALA A 29 -12.45 12.09 -3.83
N ALA A 30 -12.19 12.03 -2.52
CA ALA A 30 -10.84 11.83 -2.00
C ALA A 30 -10.31 10.43 -2.31
N ASP A 31 -11.19 9.44 -2.53
CA ASP A 31 -10.76 8.11 -2.95
C ASP A 31 -10.04 8.12 -4.31
N GLN A 32 -10.37 9.09 -5.16
CA GLN A 32 -9.67 9.31 -6.41
C GLN A 32 -8.45 10.20 -6.18
N THR A 33 -7.25 9.60 -6.04
CA THR A 33 -6.02 10.33 -5.72
C THR A 33 -5.72 11.48 -6.70
N VAL A 34 -6.13 11.37 -7.97
CA VAL A 34 -6.02 12.42 -8.99
C VAL A 34 -6.81 13.70 -8.64
N LEU A 35 -7.87 13.59 -7.84
CA LEU A 35 -8.69 14.73 -7.41
C LEU A 35 -8.12 15.41 -6.16
N VAL A 36 -7.18 14.79 -5.44
CA VAL A 36 -6.65 15.32 -4.19
C VAL A 36 -6.12 16.75 -4.36
N PRO A 37 -5.30 17.11 -5.38
CA PRO A 37 -4.85 18.48 -5.56
C PRO A 37 -5.98 19.51 -5.66
N THR A 38 -7.10 19.16 -6.30
CA THR A 38 -8.30 20.02 -6.38
C THR A 38 -8.98 20.15 -5.02
N LEU A 39 -9.10 19.05 -4.27
CA LEU A 39 -9.67 19.05 -2.93
C LEU A 39 -8.84 19.89 -1.94
N LEU A 40 -7.51 19.85 -2.07
CA LEU A 40 -6.60 20.69 -1.28
C LEU A 40 -6.81 22.18 -1.58
N LYS A 41 -6.95 22.57 -2.85
CA LYS A 41 -7.28 23.95 -3.24
C LYS A 41 -8.60 24.43 -2.65
N CYS A 42 -9.57 23.52 -2.47
CA CYS A 42 -10.84 23.81 -1.78
C CYS A 42 -10.72 23.86 -0.24
N GLY A 43 -9.53 23.64 0.31
CA GLY A 43 -9.26 23.65 1.75
C GLY A 43 -9.79 22.41 2.50
N LEU A 44 -10.03 21.29 1.80
CA LEU A 44 -10.63 20.11 2.41
C LEU A 44 -9.76 19.53 3.53
N ALA A 45 -8.43 19.47 3.35
CA ALA A 45 -7.50 18.94 4.36
C ALA A 45 -7.65 19.66 5.71
N LYS A 46 -7.60 21.00 5.72
CA LYS A 46 -7.82 21.80 6.93
C LYS A 46 -9.20 21.54 7.55
N ARG A 47 -10.26 21.50 6.73
CA ARG A 47 -11.64 21.33 7.18
C ARG A 47 -11.84 19.96 7.83
N VAL A 48 -11.39 18.89 7.18
CA VAL A 48 -11.60 17.53 7.71
C VAL A 48 -10.83 17.30 9.01
N VAL A 49 -9.63 17.84 9.15
CA VAL A 49 -8.86 17.78 10.41
C VAL A 49 -9.60 18.54 11.52
N THR A 50 -10.10 19.74 11.21
CA THR A 50 -10.89 20.55 12.16
C THR A 50 -12.17 19.82 12.58
N TRP A 51 -12.90 19.24 11.63
CA TRP A 51 -14.11 18.47 11.89
C TRP A 51 -13.81 17.25 12.76
N LEU A 52 -12.74 16.50 12.47
CA LEU A 52 -12.35 15.34 13.29
C LEU A 52 -12.00 15.78 14.73
N ALA A 53 -11.26 16.87 14.91
CA ALA A 53 -10.92 17.40 16.23
C ALA A 53 -12.16 17.81 17.04
N GLN A 54 -13.19 18.35 16.38
CA GLN A 54 -14.45 18.75 17.00
C GLN A 54 -15.44 17.58 17.13
N SER A 55 -15.17 16.45 16.47
CA SER A 55 -16.08 15.30 16.39
C SER A 55 -16.19 14.47 17.67
N ILE A 56 -15.52 14.85 18.77
CA ILE A 56 -15.50 14.11 20.03
C ILE A 56 -16.92 13.80 20.54
N LYS A 57 -17.88 14.71 20.29
CA LYS A 57 -19.29 14.56 20.67
C LYS A 57 -20.16 13.85 19.63
N LEU A 58 -19.62 13.51 18.46
CA LEU A 58 -20.35 12.85 17.37
C LEU A 58 -20.36 11.32 17.55
N LYS A 59 -21.41 10.69 17.02
CA LYS A 59 -21.51 9.23 16.93
C LYS A 59 -20.44 8.67 16.01
N GLU A 60 -20.05 7.41 16.23
CA GLU A 60 -19.02 6.74 15.43
C GLU A 60 -19.32 6.71 13.93
N THR A 61 -20.60 6.57 13.57
CA THR A 61 -21.07 6.60 12.18
C THR A 61 -20.71 7.90 11.46
N SER A 62 -20.65 9.02 12.18
CA SER A 62 -20.26 10.33 11.63
C SER A 62 -18.75 10.57 11.71
N ARG A 63 -18.03 9.89 12.61
CA ARG A 63 -16.57 10.04 12.75
C ARG A 63 -15.79 9.19 11.74
N ARG A 64 -16.27 7.99 11.44
CA ARG A 64 -15.62 7.07 10.49
C ARG A 64 -15.38 7.68 9.10
N PRO A 65 -16.35 8.38 8.47
CA PRO A 65 -16.11 9.05 7.20
C PRO A 65 -15.00 10.10 7.25
N LEU A 66 -14.87 10.84 8.36
CA LEU A 66 -13.83 11.85 8.52
C LEU A 66 -12.43 11.23 8.51
N ILE A 67 -12.23 10.13 9.25
CA ILE A 67 -10.93 9.44 9.24
C ILE A 67 -10.66 8.76 7.89
N SER A 68 -11.68 8.25 7.21
CA SER A 68 -11.55 7.71 5.85
C SER A 68 -11.17 8.78 4.82
N ILE A 69 -11.73 9.98 4.91
CA ILE A 69 -11.34 11.12 4.06
C ILE A 69 -9.87 11.48 4.31
N ILE A 70 -9.45 11.57 5.58
CA ILE A 70 -8.06 11.85 5.94
C ILE A 70 -7.12 10.80 5.37
N HIS A 71 -7.42 9.51 5.56
CA HIS A 71 -6.67 8.41 4.97
C HIS A 71 -6.56 8.57 3.45
N ASN A 72 -7.68 8.82 2.77
CA ASN A 72 -7.72 8.91 1.32
C ASN A 72 -6.88 10.08 0.78
N ILE A 73 -6.92 11.24 1.45
CA ILE A 73 -6.07 12.39 1.13
C ILE A 73 -4.59 12.06 1.39
N ALA A 74 -4.27 11.38 2.50
CA ALA A 74 -2.90 11.05 2.89
C ALA A 74 -2.21 10.05 1.94
N ARG A 75 -2.95 9.37 1.06
CA ARG A 75 -2.36 8.55 -0.02
C ARG A 75 -1.66 9.39 -1.10
N HIS A 76 -1.95 10.69 -1.16
CA HIS A 76 -1.26 11.65 -2.04
C HIS A 76 -0.25 12.47 -1.23
N ASP A 77 0.91 12.77 -1.81
CA ASP A 77 2.04 13.41 -1.15
C ASP A 77 1.71 14.84 -0.75
N ASP A 78 1.20 15.65 -1.68
CA ASP A 78 0.66 16.98 -1.36
C ASP A 78 -0.43 16.91 -0.27
N GLY A 79 -1.21 15.82 -0.27
CA GLY A 79 -2.26 15.60 0.72
C GLY A 79 -1.68 15.31 2.10
N ALA A 80 -0.67 14.45 2.18
CA ALA A 80 0.04 14.14 3.41
C ALA A 80 0.75 15.38 3.98
N ASP A 81 1.45 16.15 3.12
CA ASP A 81 2.14 17.37 3.50
C ASP A 81 1.15 18.42 4.05
N GLU A 82 0.03 18.64 3.35
CA GLU A 82 -1.00 19.59 3.80
C GLU A 82 -1.71 19.13 5.08
N LEU A 83 -2.03 17.84 5.22
CA LEU A 83 -2.60 17.30 6.46
C LEU A 83 -1.66 17.47 7.65
N ASN A 84 -0.36 17.26 7.45
CA ASN A 84 0.66 17.49 8.48
C ASN A 84 0.76 18.97 8.87
N ASN A 85 0.66 19.89 7.90
CA ASN A 85 0.61 21.33 8.17
C ASN A 85 -0.57 21.75 9.06
N HIS A 86 -1.67 20.98 9.05
CA HIS A 86 -2.85 21.21 9.89
C HIS A 86 -2.88 20.35 11.17
N GLY A 87 -1.79 19.67 11.52
CA GLY A 87 -1.68 18.90 12.77
C GLY A 87 -2.50 17.60 12.78
N ALA A 88 -2.73 16.97 11.62
CA ALA A 88 -3.56 15.77 11.51
C ALA A 88 -3.09 14.62 12.42
N ILE A 89 -1.78 14.41 12.56
CA ILE A 89 -1.21 13.32 13.40
C ILE A 89 -1.76 13.37 14.83
N ASP A 90 -1.72 14.55 15.47
CA ASP A 90 -2.15 14.69 16.86
C ASP A 90 -3.67 14.49 17.01
N VAL A 91 -4.44 15.00 16.06
CA VAL A 91 -5.90 14.80 16.02
C VAL A 91 -6.26 13.32 15.86
N ILE A 92 -5.56 12.58 14.98
CA ILE A 92 -5.81 11.14 14.78
C ILE A 92 -5.39 10.33 16.02
N LYS A 93 -4.27 10.67 16.66
CA LYS A 93 -3.86 10.04 17.93
C LYS A 93 -4.88 10.28 19.04
N GLN A 94 -5.42 11.49 19.14
CA GLN A 94 -6.49 11.80 20.09
C GLN A 94 -7.77 11.03 19.76
N TYR A 95 -8.13 10.93 18.47
CA TYR A 95 -9.25 10.12 18.00
C TYR A 95 -9.10 8.65 18.42
N GLN A 96 -7.95 8.03 18.16
CA GLN A 96 -7.67 6.66 18.57
C GLN A 96 -7.75 6.49 20.10
N LYS A 97 -7.20 7.45 20.87
CA LYS A 97 -7.25 7.42 22.33
C LYS A 97 -8.69 7.44 22.87
N ASN A 98 -9.56 8.22 22.25
CA ASN A 98 -10.96 8.36 22.65
C ASN A 98 -11.83 7.14 22.27
N GLN A 99 -11.32 6.22 21.45
CA GLN A 99 -11.99 4.94 21.15
C GLN A 99 -11.63 3.81 22.12
N LEU A 100 -10.63 4.01 23.00
CA LEU A 100 -10.07 2.99 23.90
C LEU A 100 -11.01 2.52 25.03
N GLU A 101 -12.26 2.98 25.11
CA GLU A 101 -13.27 2.32 25.95
C GLU A 101 -13.64 0.92 25.45
N LYS A 102 -13.22 0.55 24.22
CA LYS A 102 -13.17 -0.84 23.74
C LYS A 102 -11.72 -1.27 23.57
N VAL A 103 -11.17 -1.89 24.62
CA VAL A 103 -9.85 -2.51 24.66
C VAL A 103 -9.65 -3.37 23.39
N ASP A 104 -8.56 -3.15 22.67
CA ASP A 104 -8.08 -3.88 21.48
C ASP A 104 -8.52 -3.55 20.04
N SER A 105 -9.29 -2.48 19.78
CA SER A 105 -9.51 -2.08 18.37
C SER A 105 -9.11 -0.65 18.06
N LYS A 106 -7.81 -0.41 17.84
CA LYS A 106 -7.40 0.78 17.08
C LYS A 106 -8.03 0.67 15.69
N SER A 107 -8.72 1.72 15.25
CA SER A 107 -9.25 1.79 13.88
C SER A 107 -8.11 1.61 12.88
N LEU A 108 -8.18 0.55 12.07
CA LEU A 108 -7.17 0.24 11.05
C LEU A 108 -6.97 1.41 10.07
N ILE A 109 -8.05 2.08 9.68
CA ILE A 109 -7.98 3.28 8.81
C ILE A 109 -7.19 4.40 9.49
N ALA A 110 -7.42 4.64 10.78
CA ALA A 110 -6.66 5.64 11.53
C ALA A 110 -5.17 5.26 11.60
N SER A 111 -4.88 3.98 11.79
CA SER A 111 -3.52 3.45 11.80
C SER A 111 -2.81 3.60 10.44
N MET A 112 -3.50 3.28 9.34
CA MET A 112 -3.00 3.49 7.98
C MET A 112 -2.74 4.97 7.70
N ALA A 113 -3.67 5.85 8.09
CA ALA A 113 -3.48 7.29 7.96
C ALA A 113 -2.26 7.79 8.75
N LEU A 114 -2.08 7.33 9.99
CA LEU A 114 -0.89 7.67 10.78
C LEU A 114 0.40 7.17 10.11
N ALA A 115 0.41 5.95 9.57
CA ALA A 115 1.58 5.41 8.88
C ALA A 115 1.96 6.25 7.65
N LEU A 116 0.97 6.69 6.86
CA LEU A 116 1.18 7.54 5.69
C LEU A 116 1.69 8.95 6.05
N LEU A 117 1.21 9.51 7.17
CA LEU A 117 1.56 10.86 7.61
C LEU A 117 2.88 10.94 8.39
N SER A 118 3.33 9.85 9.00
CA SER A 118 4.49 9.86 9.90
C SER A 118 5.82 9.94 9.16
N THR A 119 6.79 10.61 9.79
CA THR A 119 8.19 10.59 9.34
C THR A 119 8.89 9.28 9.72
N PRO A 120 10.03 8.95 9.10
CA PRO A 120 10.87 7.83 9.51
C PRO A 120 11.18 7.75 11.00
N GLU A 121 11.53 8.87 11.59
CA GLU A 121 11.89 8.95 13.01
C GLU A 121 10.67 8.70 13.91
N GLN A 122 9.50 9.18 13.50
CA GLN A 122 8.26 8.95 14.23
C GLN A 122 7.84 7.47 14.22
N LEU A 123 7.96 6.82 13.05
CA LEU A 123 7.66 5.39 12.90
C LEU A 123 8.61 4.54 13.76
N LYS A 124 9.91 4.84 13.72
CA LYS A 124 10.95 4.17 14.50
C LYS A 124 10.72 4.25 16.03
N ASN A 125 10.07 5.32 16.49
CA ASN A 125 9.79 5.55 17.90
C ASN A 125 8.50 4.86 18.39
N ASP A 126 7.58 4.46 17.50
CA ASP A 126 6.31 3.77 17.84
C ASP A 126 6.29 2.30 17.37
N LYS A 127 7.34 1.54 17.71
CA LYS A 127 7.49 0.14 17.26
C LYS A 127 6.29 -0.75 17.60
N LYS A 128 5.79 -0.67 18.84
CA LYS A 128 4.66 -1.50 19.28
C LYS A 128 3.38 -1.13 18.53
N GLY A 129 3.12 0.16 18.32
CA GLY A 129 2.01 0.60 17.50
C GLY A 129 2.12 0.06 16.09
N MET A 130 3.28 0.20 15.46
CA MET A 130 3.51 -0.22 14.08
C MET A 130 3.37 -1.72 13.86
N ASN A 131 3.88 -2.56 14.78
CA ASN A 131 3.73 -4.00 14.67
C ASN A 131 2.26 -4.44 14.61
N VAL A 132 1.39 -3.84 15.43
CA VAL A 132 -0.05 -4.11 15.37
C VAL A 132 -0.65 -3.73 14.01
N VAL A 133 -0.25 -2.57 13.46
CA VAL A 133 -0.70 -2.16 12.12
C VAL A 133 -0.22 -3.15 11.07
N LEU A 134 1.05 -3.53 11.10
CA LEU A 134 1.65 -4.46 10.14
C LEU A 134 0.97 -5.83 10.17
N ASN A 135 0.63 -6.36 11.35
CA ASN A 135 -0.12 -7.61 11.49
C ASN A 135 -1.48 -7.50 10.80
N GLN A 136 -2.22 -6.41 11.05
CA GLN A 136 -3.52 -6.16 10.44
C GLN A 136 -3.42 -5.97 8.91
N LEU A 137 -2.41 -5.26 8.43
CA LEU A 137 -2.18 -5.06 7.00
C LEU A 137 -1.85 -6.37 6.29
N LEU A 138 -0.95 -7.18 6.85
CA LEU A 138 -0.62 -8.49 6.28
C LEU A 138 -1.85 -9.41 6.29
N GLN A 139 -2.62 -9.42 7.39
CA GLN A 139 -3.86 -10.20 7.46
C GLN A 139 -4.87 -9.77 6.39
N LEU A 140 -5.05 -8.47 6.15
CA LEU A 140 -5.90 -7.96 5.08
C LEU A 140 -5.43 -8.45 3.70
N VAL A 141 -4.11 -8.41 3.44
CA VAL A 141 -3.55 -8.90 2.18
C VAL A 141 -3.80 -10.41 2.04
N MET A 142 -3.54 -11.20 3.07
CA MET A 142 -3.77 -12.66 3.07
C MET A 142 -5.23 -13.03 2.82
N ASN A 143 -6.17 -12.31 3.46
CA ASN A 143 -7.60 -12.55 3.28
C ASN A 143 -8.08 -12.06 1.91
N GLY A 144 -7.61 -10.88 1.48
CA GLY A 144 -7.92 -10.31 0.18
C GLY A 144 -7.45 -11.19 -0.98
N ALA A 145 -6.23 -11.74 -0.90
CA ALA A 145 -5.65 -12.62 -1.91
C ALA A 145 -6.47 -13.90 -2.18
N LYS A 146 -7.28 -14.34 -1.22
CA LYS A 146 -8.18 -15.50 -1.38
C LYS A 146 -9.51 -15.15 -2.06
N GLY A 147 -9.83 -13.86 -2.16
CA GLY A 147 -11.10 -13.38 -2.71
C GLY A 147 -11.05 -13.14 -4.22
N ALA A 148 -12.15 -13.44 -4.92
CA ALA A 148 -12.25 -13.31 -6.39
C ALA A 148 -12.06 -11.88 -6.95
N ARG A 149 -12.03 -10.86 -6.08
CA ARG A 149 -11.80 -9.45 -6.45
C ARG A 149 -10.65 -8.81 -5.67
N TYR A 150 -9.81 -9.63 -5.04
CA TYR A 150 -8.71 -9.15 -4.22
C TYR A 150 -9.13 -8.12 -3.16
N ARG A 151 -10.29 -8.38 -2.52
CA ARG A 151 -10.92 -7.49 -1.54
C ARG A 151 -11.27 -8.21 -0.25
N HIS A 152 -11.08 -7.53 0.86
CA HIS A 152 -11.52 -7.96 2.19
C HIS A 152 -11.89 -6.75 3.05
N ASP A 153 -12.98 -6.84 3.81
CA ASP A 153 -13.50 -5.76 4.67
C ASP A 153 -13.63 -4.38 3.98
N GLY A 154 -13.95 -4.40 2.68
CA GLY A 154 -14.11 -3.20 1.85
C GLY A 154 -12.82 -2.68 1.21
N PHE A 155 -11.65 -3.16 1.66
CA PHE A 155 -10.35 -2.77 1.11
C PHE A 155 -9.94 -3.66 -0.04
N HIS A 156 -9.40 -3.06 -1.10
CA HIS A 156 -8.65 -3.82 -2.11
C HIS A 156 -7.22 -4.03 -1.63
N VAL A 157 -6.57 -5.15 -1.99
CA VAL A 157 -5.19 -5.48 -1.55
C VAL A 157 -4.17 -4.38 -1.86
N SER A 158 -4.41 -3.56 -2.89
CA SER A 158 -3.58 -2.39 -3.21
C SER A 158 -3.40 -1.43 -2.05
N GLU A 159 -4.43 -1.24 -1.22
CA GLU A 159 -4.42 -0.24 -0.15
C GLU A 159 -3.46 -0.64 0.98
N PRO A 160 -3.58 -1.83 1.60
CA PRO A 160 -2.61 -2.24 2.60
C PRO A 160 -1.21 -2.42 2.02
N LEU A 161 -1.07 -2.93 0.78
CA LEU A 161 0.24 -3.05 0.13
C LEU A 161 0.94 -1.70 -0.02
N ALA A 162 0.20 -0.64 -0.39
CA ALA A 162 0.78 0.69 -0.54
C ALA A 162 1.30 1.27 0.78
N VAL A 163 0.57 1.05 1.88
CA VAL A 163 1.02 1.43 3.23
C VAL A 163 2.25 0.63 3.63
N MET A 164 2.28 -0.67 3.36
CA MET A 164 3.45 -1.53 3.63
C MET A 164 4.70 -1.06 2.88
N VAL A 165 4.59 -0.70 1.59
CA VAL A 165 5.72 -0.14 0.83
C VAL A 165 6.29 1.10 1.52
N LYS A 166 5.44 2.05 1.92
CA LYS A 166 5.88 3.25 2.64
C LYS A 166 6.64 2.89 3.92
N MET A 167 6.18 1.88 4.67
CA MET A 167 6.83 1.45 5.90
C MET A 167 8.15 0.72 5.66
N PHE A 168 8.25 -0.10 4.61
CA PHE A 168 9.47 -0.86 4.28
C PHE A 168 10.62 0.01 3.76
N VAL A 169 10.31 1.04 2.98
CA VAL A 169 11.33 2.00 2.50
C VAL A 169 11.95 2.77 3.67
N VAL A 170 11.21 2.93 4.76
CA VAL A 170 11.53 3.81 5.85
C VAL A 170 12.29 3.11 6.98
N GLU A 171 11.93 1.86 7.29
CA GLU A 171 12.58 1.09 8.37
C GLU A 171 12.79 -0.38 7.96
N GLU A 172 14.06 -0.75 7.76
CA GLU A 172 14.48 -2.11 7.41
C GLU A 172 13.95 -3.18 8.38
N ARG A 173 13.85 -2.84 9.67
CA ARG A 173 13.32 -3.75 10.71
C ARG A 173 11.84 -4.05 10.54
N THR A 174 11.08 -3.16 9.92
CA THR A 174 9.65 -3.36 9.64
C THR A 174 9.46 -4.48 8.61
N LEU A 175 10.36 -4.57 7.62
CA LEU A 175 10.35 -5.66 6.66
C LEU A 175 10.63 -7.01 7.34
N ASP A 176 11.70 -7.10 8.14
CA ASP A 176 12.04 -8.32 8.88
C ASP A 176 10.91 -8.73 9.84
N TYR A 177 10.28 -7.76 10.52
CA TYR A 177 9.11 -8.03 11.35
C TYR A 177 7.97 -8.67 10.54
N VAL A 178 7.59 -8.08 9.39
CA VAL A 178 6.50 -8.62 8.57
C VAL A 178 6.81 -10.03 8.07
N LEU A 179 8.05 -10.28 7.64
CA LEU A 179 8.42 -11.58 7.09
C LEU A 179 8.52 -12.65 8.19
N CYS A 180 9.11 -12.33 9.33
CA CYS A 180 9.53 -13.33 10.31
C CYS A 180 8.67 -13.39 11.58
N HIS A 181 7.95 -12.32 11.91
CA HIS A 181 7.39 -12.10 13.24
C HIS A 181 5.94 -11.58 13.25
N ALA A 182 5.32 -11.41 12.08
CA ALA A 182 3.94 -10.96 12.01
C ALA A 182 2.99 -11.99 12.63
N GLU A 183 2.09 -11.50 13.47
CA GLU A 183 1.09 -12.33 14.14
C GLU A 183 -0.19 -12.35 13.29
N THR A 184 -0.26 -13.31 12.36
CA THR A 184 -1.41 -13.52 11.46
C THR A 184 -2.14 -14.83 11.76
N GLU A 185 -3.36 -14.96 11.25
CA GLU A 185 -4.18 -16.16 11.31
C GLU A 185 -4.59 -16.60 9.88
N PRO A 186 -4.06 -17.72 9.35
CA PRO A 186 -3.06 -18.60 9.97
C PRO A 186 -1.69 -17.90 10.15
N SER A 187 -0.87 -18.42 11.08
CA SER A 187 0.49 -17.93 11.28
C SER A 187 1.29 -18.06 9.99
N SER A 188 1.91 -16.96 9.57
CA SER A 188 2.79 -16.93 8.40
C SER A 188 4.25 -16.92 8.84
N ASP A 189 5.09 -17.69 8.16
CA ASP A 189 6.54 -17.61 8.29
C ASP A 189 7.15 -16.84 7.11
N MET A 190 8.47 -16.64 7.16
CA MET A 190 9.21 -15.91 6.12
C MET A 190 8.92 -16.45 4.72
N TYR A 191 8.93 -17.77 4.55
CA TYR A 191 8.71 -18.41 3.26
C TYR A 191 7.29 -18.20 2.75
N SER A 192 6.29 -18.39 3.62
CA SER A 192 4.88 -18.23 3.31
C SER A 192 4.55 -16.77 2.95
N THR A 193 5.10 -15.82 3.69
CA THR A 193 4.91 -14.38 3.44
C THR A 193 5.58 -13.96 2.12
N MET A 194 6.81 -14.42 1.86
CA MET A 194 7.48 -14.16 0.57
C MET A 194 6.70 -14.79 -0.60
N HIS A 195 6.23 -16.03 -0.43
CA HIS A 195 5.45 -16.73 -1.45
C HIS A 195 4.12 -16.01 -1.72
N LEU A 196 3.46 -15.45 -0.71
CA LEU A 196 2.26 -14.63 -0.89
C LEU A 196 2.52 -13.46 -1.85
N PHE A 197 3.59 -12.70 -1.65
CA PHE A 197 3.91 -11.57 -2.53
C PHE A 197 4.29 -12.03 -3.95
N ILE A 198 4.99 -13.16 -4.09
CA ILE A 198 5.33 -13.74 -5.39
C ILE A 198 4.07 -14.24 -6.12
N SER A 199 3.15 -14.92 -5.42
CA SER A 199 1.88 -15.35 -6.00
C SER A 199 1.06 -14.17 -6.48
N LEU A 200 0.97 -13.10 -5.67
CA LEU A 200 0.30 -11.87 -6.09
C LEU A 200 0.98 -11.24 -7.32
N LEU A 201 2.30 -11.26 -7.43
CA LEU A 201 2.99 -10.79 -8.65
C LEU A 201 2.50 -11.55 -9.88
N PHE A 202 2.36 -12.88 -9.78
CA PHE A 202 1.90 -13.70 -10.91
C PHE A 202 0.44 -13.43 -11.27
N ASP A 203 -0.42 -13.31 -10.26
CA ASP A 203 -1.84 -12.98 -10.44
C ASP A 203 -2.02 -11.65 -11.17
N PHE A 204 -1.26 -10.62 -10.79
CA PHE A 204 -1.32 -9.29 -11.41
C PHE A 204 -0.37 -9.14 -12.61
N SER A 205 0.22 -10.23 -13.11
CA SER A 205 1.29 -10.14 -14.11
C SER A 205 0.85 -9.52 -15.45
N GLN A 206 -0.44 -9.59 -15.76
CA GLN A 206 -1.00 -9.02 -17.00
C GLN A 206 -1.57 -7.61 -16.82
N ALA A 207 -1.52 -7.02 -15.62
CA ALA A 207 -2.14 -5.72 -15.32
C ALA A 207 -1.68 -4.58 -16.25
N LEU A 208 -0.42 -4.63 -16.72
CA LEU A 208 0.15 -3.63 -17.63
C LEU A 208 -0.38 -3.70 -19.07
N LYS A 209 -1.01 -4.81 -19.45
CA LYS A 209 -1.70 -4.95 -20.74
C LYS A 209 -3.15 -4.47 -20.65
N GLY A 210 -3.70 -4.42 -19.44
CA GLY A 210 -5.05 -3.95 -19.16
C GLY A 210 -5.16 -2.43 -19.04
N THR A 211 -6.37 -1.97 -18.72
CA THR A 211 -6.69 -0.56 -18.43
C THR A 211 -7.06 -0.33 -16.97
N ASP A 212 -7.09 -1.40 -16.15
CA ASP A 212 -7.43 -1.31 -14.74
C ASP A 212 -6.27 -0.68 -13.95
N ARG A 213 -6.48 0.59 -13.58
CA ARG A 213 -5.52 1.39 -12.81
C ARG A 213 -5.24 0.79 -11.43
N LEU A 214 -6.23 0.14 -10.82
CA LEU A 214 -6.09 -0.45 -9.49
C LEU A 214 -5.17 -1.69 -9.54
N GLU A 215 -5.32 -2.51 -10.58
CA GLU A 215 -4.43 -3.65 -10.82
C GLU A 215 -2.99 -3.20 -11.12
N GLN A 216 -2.82 -2.15 -11.94
CA GLN A 216 -1.50 -1.60 -12.25
C GLN A 216 -0.81 -1.02 -11.00
N PHE A 217 -1.56 -0.29 -10.17
CA PHE A 217 -1.05 0.23 -8.90
C PHE A 217 -0.68 -0.89 -7.91
N THR A 218 -1.47 -1.97 -7.87
CA THR A 218 -1.17 -3.16 -7.07
C THR A 218 0.14 -3.80 -7.51
N LEU A 219 0.32 -3.97 -8.82
CA LEU A 219 1.55 -4.53 -9.39
C LEU A 219 2.77 -3.69 -9.02
N ILE A 220 2.68 -2.36 -9.10
CA ILE A 220 3.75 -1.44 -8.66
C ILE A 220 4.11 -1.66 -7.20
N ALA A 221 3.10 -1.74 -6.32
CA ALA A 221 3.34 -1.94 -4.90
C ALA A 221 4.06 -3.29 -4.65
N ILE A 222 3.64 -4.37 -5.32
CA ILE A 222 4.28 -5.69 -5.20
C ILE A 222 5.74 -5.64 -5.65
N PHE A 223 6.05 -5.00 -6.78
CA PHE A 223 7.43 -4.83 -7.24
C PHE A 223 8.29 -4.09 -6.23
N ASN A 224 7.78 -3.02 -5.62
CA ASN A 224 8.51 -2.26 -4.60
C ASN A 224 8.73 -3.07 -3.31
N ILE A 225 7.77 -3.92 -2.92
CA ILE A 225 7.95 -4.86 -1.81
C ILE A 225 9.03 -5.88 -2.13
N LEU A 226 8.96 -6.54 -3.29
CA LEU A 226 9.96 -7.53 -3.71
C LEU A 226 11.36 -6.91 -3.85
N TRP A 227 11.44 -5.66 -4.30
CA TRP A 227 12.68 -4.91 -4.32
C TRP A 227 13.23 -4.66 -2.92
N SER A 228 12.39 -4.25 -1.97
CA SER A 228 12.77 -4.13 -0.56
C SER A 228 13.29 -5.46 0.02
N ILE A 229 12.64 -6.59 -0.31
CA ILE A 229 13.06 -7.94 0.07
C ILE A 229 14.44 -8.28 -0.54
N SER A 230 14.67 -7.93 -1.80
CA SER A 230 15.92 -8.26 -2.50
C SER A 230 17.16 -7.57 -1.92
N PHE A 231 17.01 -6.44 -1.20
CA PHE A 231 18.14 -5.77 -0.54
C PHE A 231 18.76 -6.61 0.59
N GLN A 232 18.00 -7.54 1.17
CA GLN A 232 18.42 -8.33 2.31
C GLN A 232 19.09 -9.63 1.87
N PRO A 233 20.39 -9.86 2.18
CA PRO A 233 21.13 -11.02 1.68
C PRO A 233 20.49 -12.37 2.02
N ASN A 234 19.82 -12.48 3.17
CA ASN A 234 19.16 -13.72 3.58
C ASN A 234 17.92 -14.02 2.72
N TYR A 235 17.10 -13.01 2.42
CA TYR A 235 15.89 -13.20 1.61
C TYR A 235 16.22 -13.25 0.11
N ALA A 236 17.24 -12.51 -0.34
CA ALA A 236 17.74 -12.57 -1.71
C ALA A 236 18.11 -14.00 -2.15
N LYS A 237 18.74 -14.77 -1.25
CA LYS A 237 19.06 -16.19 -1.49
C LYS A 237 17.82 -17.04 -1.75
N GLU A 238 16.70 -16.74 -1.10
CA GLU A 238 15.45 -17.45 -1.32
C GLU A 238 14.75 -17.00 -2.59
N LEU A 239 14.78 -15.69 -2.91
CA LEU A 239 14.25 -15.18 -4.18
C LEU A 239 14.97 -15.78 -5.40
N ILE A 240 16.30 -15.95 -5.34
CA ILE A 240 17.11 -16.51 -6.43
C ILE A 240 16.70 -17.96 -6.76
N LYS A 241 16.19 -18.73 -5.79
CA LYS A 241 15.74 -20.10 -6.03
C LYS A 241 14.47 -20.17 -6.89
N ASN A 242 13.71 -19.08 -7.00
CA ASN A 242 12.48 -19.02 -7.77
C ASN A 242 12.77 -18.57 -9.21
N GLN A 243 13.08 -19.52 -10.08
CA GLN A 243 13.40 -19.25 -11.49
C GLN A 243 12.22 -18.59 -12.24
N GLN A 244 10.99 -19.00 -11.95
CA GLN A 244 9.78 -18.43 -12.55
C GLN A 244 9.62 -16.94 -12.22
N LEU A 245 9.93 -16.54 -10.99
CA LEU A 245 9.95 -15.13 -10.57
C LEU A 245 10.96 -14.35 -11.42
N ILE A 246 12.20 -14.84 -11.52
CA ILE A 246 13.27 -14.17 -12.28
C ILE A 246 12.87 -13.99 -13.75
N GLU A 247 12.36 -15.04 -14.38
CA GLU A 247 11.91 -14.99 -15.78
C GLU A 247 10.74 -14.01 -15.98
N THR A 248 9.82 -13.95 -15.02
CA THR A 248 8.71 -12.99 -15.03
C THR A 248 9.24 -11.56 -14.97
N ILE A 249 10.17 -11.27 -14.06
CA ILE A 249 10.78 -9.94 -13.92
C ILE A 249 11.53 -9.53 -15.19
N LYS A 250 12.33 -10.43 -15.79
CA LYS A 250 13.04 -10.17 -17.04
C LYS A 250 12.07 -9.85 -18.19
N ARG A 251 11.01 -10.65 -18.32
CA ARG A 251 9.96 -10.42 -19.32
C ARG A 251 9.28 -9.07 -19.13
N PHE A 252 9.05 -8.63 -17.89
CA PHE A 252 8.49 -7.30 -17.63
C PHE A 252 9.37 -6.17 -18.15
N ILE A 253 10.69 -6.27 -17.96
CA ILE A 253 11.65 -5.28 -18.46
C ILE A 253 11.64 -5.24 -19.99
N GLU A 254 11.60 -6.40 -20.64
CA GLU A 254 11.58 -6.54 -22.10
C GLU A 254 10.27 -6.04 -22.72
N GLU A 255 9.11 -6.50 -22.22
CA GLU A 255 7.79 -6.20 -22.79
C GLU A 255 7.32 -4.75 -22.58
N ASN A 256 7.90 -4.04 -21.60
CA ASN A 256 7.45 -2.70 -21.20
C ASN A 256 8.51 -1.62 -21.38
N TYR A 257 9.60 -1.91 -22.11
CA TYR A 257 10.74 -0.99 -22.30
C TYR A 257 10.33 0.41 -22.79
N GLU A 258 9.28 0.49 -23.62
CA GLU A 258 8.77 1.74 -24.23
C GLU A 258 7.42 2.21 -23.66
N LYS A 259 6.75 1.40 -22.84
CA LYS A 259 5.43 1.75 -22.32
C LYS A 259 5.58 2.71 -21.16
N LYS A 260 5.21 3.97 -21.36
CA LYS A 260 4.90 4.89 -20.26
C LYS A 260 3.71 4.32 -19.49
N ILE A 261 4.00 3.54 -18.46
CA ILE A 261 2.98 3.04 -17.55
C ILE A 261 2.63 4.16 -16.58
N LEU A 262 1.36 4.55 -16.66
CA LEU A 262 0.53 5.39 -15.79
C LEU A 262 0.57 6.91 -15.96
N GLU A 263 -0.61 7.43 -16.36
CA GLU A 263 -1.13 8.78 -16.06
C GLU A 263 -1.65 8.89 -14.60
N GLN A 264 -1.50 7.84 -13.78
CA GLN A 264 -1.93 7.84 -12.38
C GLN A 264 -0.83 8.40 -11.48
N TYR A 265 -1.26 9.05 -10.41
CA TYR A 265 -0.40 9.49 -9.34
C TYR A 265 0.40 8.30 -8.72
N LYS A 266 1.71 8.46 -8.62
CA LYS A 266 2.66 7.55 -7.96
C LYS A 266 3.20 8.21 -6.68
N PRO A 267 3.03 7.62 -5.49
CA PRO A 267 3.61 8.14 -4.25
C PRO A 267 5.14 8.24 -4.29
N ARG A 268 5.72 9.24 -3.61
CA ARG A 268 7.18 9.44 -3.41
C ARG A 268 7.89 8.22 -2.82
N SER A 269 7.17 7.35 -2.10
CA SER A 269 7.71 6.11 -1.54
C SER A 269 7.71 4.92 -2.50
N MET A 270 7.26 5.09 -3.74
CA MET A 270 7.20 4.03 -4.74
C MET A 270 8.00 4.39 -5.98
N GLU A 271 8.82 3.46 -6.44
CA GLU A 271 9.41 3.53 -7.76
C GLU A 271 8.55 2.88 -8.83
N GLY A 272 8.84 3.22 -10.09
CA GLY A 272 8.18 2.58 -11.22
C GLY A 272 8.56 1.10 -11.31
N ILE A 273 7.76 0.33 -12.05
CA ILE A 273 8.01 -1.12 -12.23
C ILE A 273 9.38 -1.37 -12.83
N LYS A 274 9.81 -0.53 -13.78
CA LYS A 274 11.10 -0.69 -14.46
C LYS A 274 12.26 -0.54 -13.49
N GLU A 275 12.26 0.53 -12.70
CA GLU A 275 13.29 0.83 -11.71
C GLU A 275 13.32 -0.26 -10.63
N ALA A 276 12.16 -0.65 -10.11
CA ALA A 276 12.06 -1.72 -9.11
C ALA A 276 12.50 -3.08 -9.67
N ALA A 277 12.14 -3.42 -10.92
CA ALA A 277 12.53 -4.67 -11.57
C ALA A 277 14.06 -4.75 -11.79
N HIS A 278 14.67 -3.69 -12.31
CA HIS A 278 16.14 -3.63 -12.42
C HIS A 278 16.81 -3.69 -11.05
N GLY A 279 16.27 -2.98 -10.06
CA GLY A 279 16.76 -3.01 -8.70
C GLY A 279 16.74 -4.41 -8.09
N ILE A 280 15.69 -5.20 -8.34
CA ILE A 280 15.63 -6.61 -7.93
C ILE A 280 16.75 -7.41 -8.63
N LEU A 281 16.83 -7.39 -9.96
CA LEU A 281 17.81 -8.21 -10.68
C LEU A 281 19.27 -7.87 -10.31
N HIS A 282 19.54 -6.58 -10.09
CA HIS A 282 20.82 -6.08 -9.62
C HIS A 282 21.16 -6.64 -8.22
N ASN A 283 20.24 -6.50 -7.26
CA ASN A 283 20.43 -6.98 -5.89
C ASN A 283 20.58 -8.51 -5.80
N LEU A 284 19.94 -9.24 -6.73
CA LEU A 284 20.09 -10.69 -6.84
C LEU A 284 21.38 -11.13 -7.57
N ASN A 285 22.23 -10.18 -8.01
CA ASN A 285 23.43 -10.42 -8.81
C ASN A 285 23.17 -11.19 -10.12
N ILE A 286 21.98 -11.05 -10.71
CA ILE A 286 21.59 -11.76 -11.93
C ILE A 286 22.12 -11.03 -13.16
N ASP A 287 22.20 -9.70 -13.13
CA ASP A 287 22.71 -8.88 -14.24
C ASP A 287 24.17 -9.24 -14.58
N ASN A 288 25.00 -9.55 -13.56
CA ASN A 288 26.40 -9.94 -13.71
C ASN A 288 26.60 -11.37 -14.27
N GLN A 289 25.57 -12.22 -14.22
CA GLN A 289 25.65 -13.59 -14.77
C GLN A 289 25.37 -13.63 -16.29
N ILE A 290 24.68 -12.63 -16.82
CA ILE A 290 24.34 -12.55 -18.25
C ILE A 290 25.57 -12.13 -19.07
N GLU A 291 26.40 -11.22 -18.55
CA GLU A 291 27.67 -10.82 -19.19
C GLU A 291 28.75 -11.90 -19.13
N THR A 292 28.77 -12.71 -18.07
CA THR A 292 29.76 -13.80 -17.94
C THR A 292 29.44 -15.02 -18.81
N THR A 293 28.17 -15.23 -19.18
CA THR A 293 27.77 -16.34 -20.06
C THR A 293 27.97 -16.00 -21.54
N SER A 294 27.72 -14.75 -21.93
CA SER A 294 27.98 -14.24 -23.29
C SER A 294 29.49 -14.11 -23.57
N ASN A 295 30.30 -13.66 -22.61
CA ASN A 295 31.76 -13.64 -22.76
C ASN A 295 32.39 -15.05 -22.78
N LYS A 296 31.80 -16.04 -22.11
CA LYS A 296 32.26 -17.45 -22.21
C LYS A 296 31.92 -18.10 -23.55
N GLN A 297 30.78 -17.77 -24.16
CA GLN A 297 30.45 -18.28 -25.50
C GLN A 297 31.33 -17.63 -26.58
N ASN A 298 31.66 -16.35 -26.47
CA ASN A 298 32.58 -15.68 -27.39
C ASN A 298 34.02 -16.18 -27.22
N THR A 299 34.50 -16.43 -25.99
CA THR A 299 35.85 -17.01 -25.79
C THR A 299 35.94 -18.47 -26.25
N ILE A 300 34.87 -19.27 -26.15
CA ILE A 300 34.88 -20.64 -26.70
C ILE A 300 34.88 -20.64 -28.23
N PHE A 301 34.11 -19.73 -28.86
CA PHE A 301 34.15 -19.56 -30.33
C PHE A 301 35.51 -19.06 -30.83
N ASP A 302 36.12 -18.10 -30.14
CA ASP A 302 37.45 -17.58 -30.51
C ASP A 302 38.55 -18.62 -30.28
N THR A 303 38.44 -19.46 -29.25
CA THR A 303 39.42 -20.55 -29.00
C THR A 303 39.30 -21.69 -30.02
N LEU A 304 38.10 -21.95 -30.55
CA LEU A 304 37.87 -22.97 -31.60
C LEU A 304 38.24 -22.47 -33.01
N LEU A 305 38.17 -21.16 -33.28
CA LEU A 305 38.56 -20.59 -34.57
C LEU A 305 40.06 -20.33 -34.70
N LEU A 306 40.81 -20.28 -33.59
CA LEU A 306 42.26 -20.02 -33.58
C LEU A 306 43.14 -21.28 -33.53
N ASN A 307 42.57 -22.49 -33.49
CA ASN A 307 43.33 -23.74 -33.58
C ASN A 307 42.66 -24.81 -34.46
N PRO A 308 42.78 -24.73 -35.80
CA PRO A 308 42.33 -25.79 -36.71
C PRO A 308 43.26 -27.02 -36.71
N SER A 309 44.38 -27.01 -35.98
CA SER A 309 45.39 -28.07 -36.02
C SER A 309 45.40 -28.90 -34.73
N LYS A 310 44.44 -29.81 -34.61
CA LYS A 310 44.54 -31.12 -33.93
C LYS A 310 43.20 -31.85 -34.06
N ALA A 311 43.01 -32.43 -35.25
CA ALA A 311 42.34 -33.72 -35.39
C ALA A 311 43.30 -34.83 -34.95
#